data_AF-A0A1G6TGE6-F1
#
_entry.id   AF-A0A1G6TGE6-F1
#
_cell.length_a   1.000
_cell.length_b   1.000
_cell.length_c   1.000
_cell.angle_alpha   90.00
_cell.angle_beta   90.00
_cell.angle_gamma   90.00
#
_symmetry.space_group_name_H-M   'P 1'
#
loop_
_entity.id
_entity.type
_entity.pdbx_description
1 polymer ?
#
loop_
_entity_poly.entity_id
_entity_poly.type
_entity_poly.pdbx_seq_one_letter_code
_entity_poly.pdbx_strand_id
1 'polypeptide(L)'
;MRAEERQVLAQEVERWRLTSYDDLRAQWQDAPGAYEATGPGGRTHQVEVEACWDDPSRPGDLRVVVAVGSGFSPPTASFIVAADGSFVGE
;
A
#
# COMPACT_ATOMS: atom_id res chain seq x y z
N MET A 1 17.72 -3.51 5.17
CA MET A 1 16.35 -4.02 4.96
C MET A 1 16.32 -5.52 5.24
N ARG A 2 15.54 -5.98 6.23
CA ARG A 2 15.48 -7.41 6.59
C ARG A 2 14.69 -8.18 5.54
N ALA A 3 15.04 -9.45 5.28
CA ALA A 3 14.42 -10.24 4.22
C ALA A 3 12.93 -10.50 4.43
N GLU A 4 12.49 -10.58 5.69
CA GLU A 4 11.09 -10.83 6.02
C GLU A 4 10.19 -9.60 5.79
N GLU A 5 10.65 -8.39 6.14
CA GLU A 5 9.90 -7.15 5.91
C GLU A 5 9.59 -6.96 4.41
N ARG A 6 10.53 -7.34 3.53
CA ARG A 6 10.32 -7.38 2.07
C ARG A 6 9.22 -8.34 1.64
N GLN A 7 9.17 -9.51 2.27
CA GLN A 7 8.19 -10.53 1.91
C GLN A 7 6.79 -10.11 2.35
N VAL A 8 6.67 -9.53 3.55
CA VAL A 8 5.43 -8.93 4.04
C VAL A 8 5.03 -7.76 3.13
N LEU A 9 5.96 -6.89 2.75
CA LEU A 9 5.68 -5.79 1.82
C LEU A 9 5.12 -6.30 0.49
N ALA A 10 5.74 -7.33 -0.11
CA ALA A 10 5.25 -7.90 -1.36
C ALA A 10 3.84 -8.52 -1.22
N GLN A 11 3.55 -9.17 -0.09
CA GLN A 11 2.23 -9.74 0.20
C GLN A 11 1.16 -8.66 0.36
N GLU A 12 1.47 -7.58 1.09
CA GLU A 12 0.54 -6.49 1.29
C GLU A 12 0.31 -5.70 -0.02
N VAL A 13 1.35 -5.45 -0.81
CA VAL A 13 1.19 -4.83 -2.14
C VAL A 13 0.24 -5.64 -3.02
N GLU A 14 0.39 -6.97 -3.07
CA GLU A 14 -0.51 -7.82 -3.85
C GLU A 14 -1.94 -7.79 -3.33
N ARG A 15 -2.12 -7.84 -1.99
CA ARG A 15 -3.44 -7.70 -1.37
C ARG A 15 -4.13 -6.40 -1.77
N TRP A 16 -3.40 -5.29 -1.74
CA TRP A 16 -3.94 -3.97 -2.09
C TRP A 16 -4.18 -3.81 -3.59
N ARG A 17 -3.37 -4.45 -4.45
CA ARG A 17 -3.62 -4.50 -5.91
C ARG A 17 -4.93 -5.21 -6.27
N LEU A 18 -5.38 -6.14 -5.42
CA LEU A 18 -6.65 -6.85 -5.60
C LEU A 18 -7.85 -6.12 -4.97
N THR A 19 -7.62 -4.97 -4.33
CA THR A 19 -8.68 -4.16 -3.73
C THR A 19 -9.35 -3.30 -4.79
N SER A 20 -10.68 -3.09 -4.68
CA SER A 20 -11.41 -2.30 -5.67
C SER A 20 -10.98 -0.84 -5.66
N TYR A 21 -11.08 -0.15 -6.81
CA TYR A 21 -10.76 1.27 -6.89
C TYR A 21 -11.58 2.11 -5.89
N ASP A 22 -12.87 1.79 -5.69
CA ASP A 22 -13.74 2.51 -4.76
C ASP A 22 -13.29 2.34 -3.30
N ASP A 23 -12.87 1.13 -2.91
CA ASP A 23 -12.32 0.87 -1.57
C ASP A 23 -10.98 1.58 -1.34
N LEU A 24 -10.10 1.59 -2.36
CA LEU A 24 -8.84 2.35 -2.34
C LEU A 24 -9.09 3.86 -2.24
N ARG A 25 -10.09 4.37 -2.98
CA ARG A 25 -10.51 5.77 -2.94
C ARG A 25 -11.13 6.15 -1.59
N ALA A 26 -11.81 5.22 -0.92
CA ALA A 26 -12.34 5.43 0.43
C ALA A 26 -11.19 5.56 1.45
N GLN A 27 -10.13 4.76 1.33
CA GLN A 27 -8.93 4.87 2.18
C GLN A 27 -8.25 6.26 2.10
N TRP A 28 -8.23 6.88 0.92
CA TRP A 28 -7.73 8.27 0.78
C TRP A 28 -8.54 9.28 1.63
N GLN A 29 -9.83 9.04 1.82
CA GLN A 29 -10.74 10.00 2.46
C GLN A 29 -10.82 9.84 3.98
N ASP A 30 -10.46 8.67 4.54
CA ASP A 30 -10.80 8.31 5.94
C ASP A 30 -9.59 7.98 6.84
N ALA A 31 -8.40 8.50 6.47
CA ALA A 31 -7.10 8.39 7.16
C ALA A 31 -6.24 7.18 6.76
N PRO A 32 -4.90 7.34 6.69
CA PRO A 32 -3.97 6.26 6.34
C PRO A 32 -4.18 5.04 7.23
N GLY A 33 -4.33 3.88 6.59
CA GLY A 33 -4.55 2.62 7.27
C GLY A 33 -3.27 2.14 7.94
N ALA A 34 -3.27 2.06 9.27
CA ALA A 34 -2.18 1.45 10.04
C ALA A 34 -2.68 0.18 10.73
N TYR A 35 -2.01 -0.95 10.49
CA TYR A 35 -2.34 -2.23 11.10
C TYR A 35 -1.11 -3.12 11.23
N GLU A 36 -1.28 -4.28 11.86
CA GLU A 36 -0.23 -5.27 12.05
C GLU A 36 -0.43 -6.47 11.13
N ALA A 37 0.66 -6.96 10.51
CA ALA A 37 0.68 -8.17 9.70
C ALA A 37 1.73 -9.17 10.23
N THR A 38 1.36 -10.45 10.30
CA THR A 38 2.28 -11.51 10.73
C THR A 38 3.07 -12.02 9.54
N GLY A 39 4.40 -11.87 9.59
CA GLY A 39 5.30 -12.41 8.58
C GLY A 39 5.50 -13.94 8.71
N PRO A 40 6.10 -14.58 7.69
CA PRO A 40 6.29 -16.04 7.65
C PRO A 40 7.06 -16.64 8.82
N GLY A 41 7.93 -15.88 9.49
CA GLY A 41 8.65 -16.32 10.69
C GLY A 41 7.85 -16.15 11.99
N GLY A 42 6.56 -15.79 11.91
CA GLY A 42 5.68 -15.58 13.07
C GLY A 42 5.88 -14.25 13.78
N ARG A 43 6.71 -13.34 13.24
CA ARG A 43 6.89 -11.99 13.77
C ARG A 43 5.84 -11.04 13.23
N THR A 44 5.34 -10.17 14.08
CA THR A 44 4.42 -9.10 13.70
C THR A 44 5.19 -7.88 13.18
N HIS A 45 4.70 -7.30 12.10
CA HIS A 45 5.23 -6.09 11.47
C HIS A 45 4.13 -5.04 11.38
N GLN A 46 4.48 -3.78 11.68
CA GLN A 46 3.61 -2.65 11.41
C GLN A 46 3.51 -2.45 9.89
N VAL A 47 2.30 -2.23 9.40
CA VAL A 47 2.01 -1.93 8.00
C VAL A 47 1.26 -0.59 7.97
N GLU A 48 1.73 0.31 7.11
CA GLU A 48 1.08 1.59 6.86
C GLU A 48 0.74 1.68 5.38
N VAL A 49 -0.49 2.08 5.08
CA VAL A 49 -0.99 2.20 3.72
C VAL A 49 -1.68 3.53 3.53
N GLU A 50 -1.28 4.22 2.47
CA GLU A 50 -1.85 5.48 2.06
C GLU A 50 -2.22 5.40 0.58
N ALA A 51 -3.41 5.86 0.23
CA ALA A 51 -3.80 6.07 -1.16
C ALA A 51 -3.90 7.58 -1.39
N CYS A 52 -3.39 8.08 -2.51
CA CYS A 52 -3.49 9.49 -2.91
C CYS A 52 -3.61 9.61 -4.42
N TRP A 53 -3.97 10.80 -4.93
CA TRP A 53 -3.92 11.05 -6.37
C TRP A 53 -2.48 10.95 -6.86
N ASP A 54 -2.27 10.16 -7.93
CA ASP A 54 -0.94 10.05 -8.54
C ASP A 54 -0.47 11.41 -9.10
N ASP A 55 -1.37 12.10 -9.79
CA ASP A 55 -1.21 13.51 -10.15
C ASP A 55 -2.17 14.38 -9.32
N PRO A 56 -1.66 15.18 -8.36
CA PRO A 56 -2.49 16.06 -7.54
C PRO A 56 -3.31 17.09 -8.32
N SER A 57 -2.95 17.38 -9.58
CA SER A 57 -3.66 18.29 -10.47
C SER A 57 -4.74 17.60 -11.32
N ARG A 58 -4.77 16.27 -11.36
CA ARG A 58 -5.66 15.46 -12.19
C ARG A 58 -6.23 14.28 -11.39
N PRO A 59 -7.39 14.46 -10.75
CA PRO A 59 -8.06 13.33 -10.11
C PRO A 59 -8.42 12.26 -11.15
N GLY A 60 -8.12 11.00 -10.85
CA GLY A 60 -8.33 9.88 -11.75
C GLY A 60 -7.57 8.65 -11.27
N ASP A 61 -6.26 8.66 -11.42
CA ASP A 61 -5.42 7.54 -11.03
C ASP A 61 -4.99 7.69 -9.57
N LEU A 62 -5.06 6.58 -8.83
CA LEU A 62 -4.64 6.53 -7.44
C LEU A 62 -3.28 5.86 -7.34
N ARG A 63 -2.36 6.51 -6.63
CA ARG A 63 -1.12 5.90 -6.13
C ARG A 63 -1.38 5.36 -4.74
N VAL A 64 -1.11 4.07 -4.56
CA VAL A 64 -1.15 3.40 -3.26
C VAL A 64 0.28 3.17 -2.82
N VAL A 65 0.63 3.64 -1.61
CA VAL A 65 1.93 3.50 -0.99
C VAL A 65 1.80 2.57 0.21
N VAL A 66 2.63 1.54 0.28
CA VAL A 66 2.65 0.56 1.37
C VAL A 66 4.03 0.58 2.00
N ALA A 67 4.08 0.74 3.32
CA ALA A 67 5.30 0.69 4.13
C ALA A 67 5.20 -0.43 5.18
N VAL A 68 6.30 -1.16 5.41
CA VAL A 68 6.33 -2.27 6.37
C VAL A 68 7.51 -2.16 7.34
N GLY A 69 7.23 -2.30 8.63
CA GLY A 69 8.20 -2.33 9.71
C GLY A 69 8.21 -1.06 10.55
N SER A 70 8.85 -1.15 11.72
CA SER A 70 8.97 -0.04 12.67
C SER A 70 10.31 0.69 12.47
N GLY A 71 10.30 1.92 11.95
CA GLY A 71 11.51 2.72 11.79
C GLY A 71 11.29 4.02 11.00
N PHE A 72 12.31 4.88 10.92
CA PHE A 72 12.24 6.16 10.19
C PHE A 72 12.33 6.02 8.65
N SER A 73 12.68 4.83 8.15
CA SER A 73 12.73 4.51 6.72
C SER A 73 12.41 3.02 6.54
N PRO A 74 11.14 2.63 6.78
CA PRO A 74 10.71 1.27 6.52
C PRO A 74 10.82 0.98 5.02
N PRO A 75 11.00 -0.29 4.62
CA PRO A 75 10.81 -0.67 3.23
C PRO A 75 9.42 -0.28 2.74
N THR A 76 9.39 0.33 1.56
CA THR A 76 8.19 0.89 0.95
C THR A 76 8.09 0.46 -0.50
N ALA A 77 6.88 0.25 -1.00
CA ALA A 77 6.56 0.06 -2.40
C ALA A 77 5.28 0.80 -2.75
N SER A 78 5.09 1.08 -4.03
CA SER A 78 3.87 1.70 -4.53
C SER A 78 3.35 1.04 -5.80
N PHE A 79 2.08 1.29 -6.09
CA PHE A 79 1.49 1.01 -7.38
C PHE A 79 0.43 2.06 -7.74
N ILE A 80 0.12 2.14 -9.03
CA ILE A 80 -0.88 3.04 -9.58
C ILE A 80 -2.03 2.23 -10.15
N VAL A 81 -3.25 2.63 -9.82
CA VAL A 81 -4.50 2.07 -10.35
C VAL A 81 -5.34 3.17 -10.99
N ALA A 82 -5.88 2.92 -12.18
CA ALA A 82 -6.78 3.84 -12.85
C ALA A 82 -8.20 3.76 -12.28
N ALA A 83 -9.03 4.76 -12.59
CA ALA A 83 -10.42 4.84 -12.12
C ALA A 83 -11.31 3.65 -12.55
N ASP A 84 -10.92 2.90 -13.57
CA ASP A 84 -11.60 1.67 -14.00
C ASP A 84 -11.10 0.40 -13.26
N GLY A 85 -10.17 0.56 -12.32
CA GLY A 85 -9.55 -0.54 -11.57
C GLY A 85 -8.38 -1.20 -12.27
N SER A 86 -7.96 -0.75 -13.46
CA SER A 86 -6.81 -1.31 -14.17
C SER A 86 -5.47 -0.89 -13.55
N PHE A 87 -4.51 -1.82 -13.56
CA PHE A 87 -3.14 -1.53 -13.12
C PHE A 87 -2.42 -0.67 -14.17
N VAL A 88 -1.80 0.43 -13.72
CA VAL A 88 -1.08 1.40 -14.58
C VAL A 88 0.43 1.27 -14.45
N GLY A 89 0.95 1.10 -13.23
CA GLY A 89 2.40 1.08 -12.99
C GLY A 89 2.81 1.04 -11.52
N GLU A 90 4.10 1.31 -11.26
CA GLU A 90 4.74 1.32 -9.94
C GLU A 90 5.20 2.73 -9.54
#